data_AF-A0A7Y2JLF3-F1
#
_entry.id   AF-A0A7Y2JLF3-F1
#
_cell.length_a   1.000
_cell.length_b   1.000
_cell.length_c   1.000
_cell.angle_alpha   90.00
_cell.angle_beta   90.00
_cell.angle_gamma   90.00
#
_symmetry.space_group_name_H-M   'P 1'
#
loop_
_entity.id
_entity.type
_entity.pdbx_description
1 polymer ?
#
loop_
_entity_poly.entity_id
_entity_poly.type
_entity_poly.pdbx_seq_one_letter_code
_entity_poly.pdbx_strand_id
1 'polypeptide(L)' 'MTDTLHIVGGGLAGSEAAWQAANRGIKVALHEMRPTVATFAHKTGDLAEMVCSNSFRSDDDEQNAVGLL' A
#
# COMPACT_ATOMS: atom_id res chain seq x y z
N MET A 1 -14.09 -14.75 20.93
CA MET A 1 -13.70 -14.98 19.53
C MET A 1 -12.74 -13.86 19.18
N THR A 2 -11.54 -14.16 18.67
CA THR A 2 -10.63 -13.11 18.19
C THR A 2 -11.02 -12.81 16.75
N ASP A 3 -11.76 -11.71 16.55
CA ASP A 3 -12.13 -11.27 15.21
C ASP A 3 -10.86 -10.96 14.42
N THR A 4 -10.80 -11.46 13.17
CA THR A 4 -9.67 -11.22 12.27
C THR A 4 -9.98 -10.00 11.42
N LEU A 5 -9.09 -9.01 11.39
CA LEU A 5 -9.22 -7.85 10.52
C LEU A 5 -8.80 -8.25 9.10
N HIS A 6 -9.74 -8.19 8.17
CA HIS A 6 -9.49 -8.45 6.76
C HIS A 6 -9.21 -7.15 6.01
N ILE A 7 -8.10 -7.14 5.26
CA ILE A 7 -7.68 -6.01 4.43
C ILE A 7 -7.58 -6.53 3.00
N VAL A 8 -8.27 -5.88 2.06
CA VAL A 8 -8.29 -6.28 0.65
C VAL A 8 -7.48 -5.28 -0.17
N GLY A 9 -6.41 -5.77 -0.78
CA GLY A 9 -5.44 -5.00 -1.56
C GLY A 9 -4.12 -4.80 -0.79
N GLY A 10 -3.02 -5.26 -1.39
CA GLY A 10 -1.66 -5.18 -0.87
C GLY A 10 -0.86 -3.99 -1.39
N GLY A 11 -1.51 -2.89 -1.78
CA GLY A 11 -0.84 -1.63 -2.13
C GLY A 11 -0.25 -0.92 -0.91
N LEU A 12 0.27 0.31 -1.07
CA LEU A 12 0.84 1.09 0.05
C LEU A 12 -0.15 1.22 1.22
N ALA A 13 -1.39 1.62 0.94
CA ALA A 13 -2.40 1.82 1.98
C ALA A 13 -2.76 0.53 2.73
N GLY A 14 -2.96 -0.59 2.01
CA GLY A 14 -3.32 -1.86 2.64
C GLY A 14 -2.17 -2.48 3.43
N SER A 15 -0.93 -2.31 2.94
CA SER A 15 0.27 -2.76 3.63
C SER A 15 0.49 -1.98 4.93
N GLU A 16 0.34 -0.65 4.90
CA GLU A 16 0.44 0.20 6.09
C GLU A 16 -0.67 -0.09 7.09
N ALA A 17 -1.92 -0.25 6.63
CA ALA A 17 -3.03 -0.61 7.50
C ALA A 17 -2.82 -1.98 8.18
N ALA A 18 -2.32 -2.97 7.43
CA ALA A 18 -2.01 -4.29 7.96
C ALA A 18 -0.90 -4.23 9.01
N TRP A 19 0.16 -3.46 8.73
CA TRP A 19 1.26 -3.26 9.66
C TRP A 19 0.77 -2.56 10.93
N GLN A 20 0.12 -1.41 10.81
CA GLN A 20 -0.42 -0.66 11.95
C GLN A 20 -1.35 -1.50 12.84
N ALA A 21 -2.21 -2.32 12.25
CA ALA A 21 -3.10 -3.21 13.00
C ALA A 21 -2.33 -4.36 13.69
N ALA A 22 -1.43 -5.03 12.97
CA ALA A 22 -0.61 -6.11 13.54
C ALA A 22 0.25 -5.62 14.71
N ASN A 23 0.81 -4.41 14.61
CA ASN A 23 1.55 -3.74 15.68
C ASN A 23 0.75 -3.56 16.97
N ARG A 24 -0.56 -3.40 16.85
CA ARG A 24 -1.50 -3.22 17.98
C ARG A 24 -2.04 -4.55 18.50
N GLY A 25 -1.48 -5.67 18.06
CA GLY A 25 -1.89 -7.02 18.47
C GLY A 25 -3.18 -7.51 17.81
N ILE A 26 -3.67 -6.84 16.77
CA ILE A 26 -4.84 -7.28 16.02
C ILE A 26 -4.41 -8.39 15.05
N LYS A 27 -5.17 -9.49 15.01
CA LYS A 27 -4.97 -10.55 14.02
C LYS A 27 -5.41 -10.04 12.65
N VAL A 28 -4.50 -9.99 11.68
CA VAL A 28 -4.75 -9.46 10.34
C VAL A 28 -4.68 -10.56 9.28
N ALA A 29 -5.57 -10.51 8.30
CA ALA A 29 -5.47 -11.21 7.03
C ALA A 29 -5.43 -10.20 5.89
N LEU A 30 -4.27 -10.05 5.25
CA LEU A 30 -4.07 -9.18 4.09
C LEU A 30 -4.23 -10.01 2.81
N HIS A 31 -5.18 -9.63 1.97
CA HIS A 31 -5.48 -10.28 0.70
C HIS A 31 -4.90 -9.48 -0.46
N GLU A 32 -4.09 -10.11 -1.30
CA GLU A 32 -3.55 -9.54 -2.52
C GLU A 32 -3.78 -10.52 -3.67
N MET A 33 -4.26 -10.03 -4.81
CA MET A 33 -4.57 -10.85 -5.97
C MET A 33 -3.29 -11.21 -6.76
N ARG A 34 -2.25 -10.39 -6.65
CA ARG A 34 -0.92 -10.64 -7.22
C ARG A 34 -0.17 -11.70 -6.40
N PRO A 35 0.69 -12.52 -7.03
CA PRO A 35 1.06 -12.50 -8.46
C PRO A 35 0.08 -13.25 -9.38
N THR A 36 -0.94 -13.93 -8.86
CA THR A 36 -1.85 -14.76 -9.67
C THR A 36 -2.65 -13.95 -10.68
N VAL A 37 -3.13 -12.77 -10.28
CA VAL A 37 -3.77 -11.81 -11.18
C VAL A 37 -2.89 -10.55 -11.24
N ALA A 38 -2.07 -10.46 -12.28
CA ALA A 38 -1.21 -9.33 -12.52
C ALA A 38 -1.96 -8.16 -13.20
N THR A 39 -1.40 -6.95 -13.10
CA THR A 39 -1.82 -5.81 -13.91
C THR A 39 -0.62 -5.28 -14.69
N PHE A 40 -0.85 -4.53 -15.77
CA PHE A 40 0.22 -3.97 -16.60
C PHE A 40 1.15 -3.00 -15.85
N ALA A 41 0.71 -2.47 -14.71
CA ALA A 41 1.46 -1.50 -13.92
C ALA A 41 2.48 -2.17 -12.98
N HIS A 42 2.18 -3.38 -12.50
CA HIS A 42 3.02 -4.08 -11.52
C HIS A 42 4.00 -5.03 -12.23
N LYS A 43 5.23 -5.08 -11.72
CA LYS A 43 6.31 -5.96 -12.19
C LYS A 43 6.52 -7.15 -11.26
N THR A 44 5.98 -7.10 -10.03
CA THR A 44 6.19 -8.12 -9.00
C THR A 44 4.88 -8.58 -8.37
N GLY A 45 4.97 -9.63 -7.55
CA GLY A 45 3.91 -10.04 -6.63
C GLY A 45 4.02 -9.38 -5.25
N ASP A 46 4.94 -8.44 -5.07
CA ASP A 46 5.27 -7.91 -3.76
C ASP A 46 4.25 -6.85 -3.31
N LEU A 47 4.11 -6.76 -1.99
CA LEU A 47 3.27 -5.78 -1.34
C LEU A 47 3.92 -4.39 -1.43
N ALA A 48 3.08 -3.35 -1.41
CA ALA A 48 3.49 -1.94 -1.48
C ALA A 48 4.40 -1.58 -2.68
N GLU A 49 4.30 -2.30 -3.80
CA GLU A 49 5.05 -1.96 -5.01
C GLU A 49 4.68 -0.56 -5.52
N MET A 50 5.70 0.26 -5.81
CA MET A 50 5.54 1.54 -6.50
C MET A 50 5.58 1.33 -8.01
N VAL A 51 4.49 1.71 -8.70
CA VAL A 51 4.29 1.40 -10.13
C VAL A 51 4.39 2.58 -11.08
N CYS A 52 4.57 3.79 -10.56
CA CYS A 52 4.66 5.01 -11.37
C CYS A 52 5.89 5.82 -10.94
N SER A 53 5.72 6.85 -10.12
CA SER A 53 6.82 7.62 -9.54
C SER A 53 7.45 6.86 -8.38
N ASN A 54 8.76 7.05 -8.20
CA ASN A 54 9.50 6.64 -7.01
C ASN A 54 9.61 7.78 -5.96
N SER A 55 8.94 8.90 -6.20
CA SER A 55 8.87 10.04 -5.27
C SER A 55 7.62 9.95 -4.42
N PHE A 56 7.79 10.13 -3.10
CA PHE A 56 6.71 10.33 -2.14
C PHE A 56 6.17 11.77 -2.14
N ARG A 57 6.69 12.61 -3.04
CA ARG A 57 6.48 14.07 -3.13
C ARG A 57 7.18 14.82 -1.99
N SER A 58 7.46 16.09 -2.24
CA SER A 58 7.97 17.01 -1.21
C SER A 58 6.87 17.31 -0.20
N ASP A 59 7.24 17.45 1.07
CA ASP A 59 6.41 18.01 2.13
C ASP A 59 6.54 19.54 2.25
N ASP A 60 7.47 20.15 1.49
CA ASP A 60 7.61 21.60 1.34
C ASP A 60 6.37 22.20 0.66
N ASP A 61 5.59 22.98 1.39
CA ASP A 61 4.35 23.60 0.95
C ASP A 61 4.57 24.83 0.05
N GLU A 62 5.74 25.49 0.14
CA GLU A 62 6.08 26.68 -0.62
C GLU A 62 6.72 26.37 -1.98
N GLN A 63 7.54 25.32 -2.08
CA GLN A 63 8.38 25.03 -3.26
C GLN A 63 8.03 23.75 -4.02
N ASN A 64 6.95 23.05 -3.65
CA ASN A 64 6.55 21.87 -4.41
C ASN A 64 5.90 22.24 -5.77
N ALA A 65 6.16 21.41 -6.78
CA ALA A 65 5.59 21.58 -8.12
C ALA A 65 4.28 20.81 -8.33
N VAL A 66 3.57 20.40 -7.27
CA VAL A 66 2.34 19.62 -7.40
C VAL A 66 1.24 20.52 -7.98
N GLY A 67 0.68 20.13 -9.13
CA GLY A 67 -0.43 20.84 -9.76
C GLY A 67 -0.03 22.10 -10.55
N LEU A 68 1.26 22.41 -10.67
CA LEU A 68 1.77 23.45 -11.56
C LEU A 68 1.90 22.88 -12.98
N LEU A 69 1.15 23.44 -13.94
CA LEU A 69 1.18 23.14 -15.38
C LEU A 69 1.25 24.43 -16.18
#